data_AF-A0A4V6WKW9-F1
#
_entry.id   AF-A0A4V6WKW9-F1
#
_cell.length_a   1.000
_cell.length_b   1.000
_cell.length_c   1.000
_cell.angle_alpha   90.00
_cell.angle_beta   90.00
_cell.angle_gamma   90.00
#
_symmetry.space_group_name_H-M   'P 1'
#
loop_
_entity.id
_entity.type
_entity.pdbx_description
1 polymer ?
#
loop_
_entity_poly.entity_id
_entity_poly.type
_entity_poly.pdbx_seq_one_letter_code
_entity_poly.pdbx_strand_id
1 'polypeptide(L)' 'MAAALTNGTSPAAGPIQLSIPLPRAQGTRIHIHLTILATSILLFLTTSASELGNVASLGSFVYAMPN' A
#
# COMPACT_ATOMS: atom_id res chain seq x y z
N MET A 1 31.68 -1.34 16.56
CA MET A 1 31.01 -0.12 16.05
C MET A 1 29.55 -0.48 15.81
N ALA A 2 28.65 -0.10 16.71
CA ALA A 2 27.22 -0.44 16.61
C ALA A 2 26.51 0.56 15.69
N ALA A 3 25.72 0.07 14.73
CA ALA A 3 24.97 0.91 13.80
C ALA A 3 23.87 1.67 14.55
N ALA A 4 23.82 2.99 14.39
CA ALA A 4 22.77 3.82 14.96
C ALA A 4 21.44 3.49 14.25
N LEU A 5 20.50 2.89 14.99
CA LEU A 5 19.14 2.66 14.51
C LEU A 5 18.37 3.97 14.68
N THR A 6 18.13 4.68 13.58
CA THR A 6 17.26 5.85 13.57
C THR A 6 15.82 5.40 13.83
N ASN A 7 15.13 6.06 14.76
CA ASN A 7 13.76 5.68 15.13
C ASN A 7 12.86 5.74 13.87
N GLY A 8 12.32 4.59 13.44
CA GLY A 8 11.57 4.45 12.18
C GLY A 8 12.27 3.68 11.06
N THR A 9 13.56 3.33 11.20
CA THR A 9 14.25 2.36 10.33
C THR A 9 14.49 1.08 11.10
N SER A 10 13.43 0.29 11.26
CA SER A 10 13.64 -1.16 11.32
C SER A 10 14.21 -1.58 9.96
N PRO A 11 15.09 -2.59 9.86
CA PRO A 11 15.41 -3.25 8.58
C PRO A 11 14.19 -4.01 8.02
N ALA A 12 12.98 -3.46 8.25
CA ALA A 12 11.68 -3.99 7.92
C ALA A 12 11.69 -4.39 6.45
N ALA A 13 11.29 -5.63 6.23
CA ALA A 13 10.96 -6.17 4.91
C ALA A 13 10.34 -5.06 4.05
N GLY A 14 10.81 -4.94 2.81
CA GLY A 14 10.30 -3.95 1.86
C GLY A 14 8.77 -3.96 1.76
N PRO A 15 8.17 -2.91 1.16
CA PRO A 15 6.72 -2.76 1.09
C PRO A 15 6.06 -4.05 0.58
N ILE A 16 5.06 -4.53 1.32
CA ILE A 16 4.32 -5.74 0.96
C ILE A 16 3.35 -5.38 -0.15
N GLN A 17 3.52 -6.01 -1.31
CA GLN A 17 2.71 -5.77 -2.51
C GLN A 17 1.82 -6.97 -2.80
N LEU A 18 0.52 -6.72 -2.96
CA LEU A 18 -0.48 -7.74 -3.28
C LEU A 18 -1.38 -7.26 -4.42
N SER A 19 -1.63 -8.13 -5.40
CA SER A 19 -2.58 -7.88 -6.48
C SER A 19 -3.60 -9.02 -6.58
N ILE A 20 -4.87 -8.71 -6.35
CA ILE A 20 -5.96 -9.70 -6.38
C ILE A 20 -7.10 -9.24 -7.28
N PRO A 21 -7.81 -10.18 -7.94
CA PRO A 21 -9.01 -9.84 -8.70
C PRO A 21 -10.11 -9.36 -7.76
N LEU A 22 -10.86 -8.33 -8.18
CA LEU A 22 -12.00 -7.85 -7.40
C LEU A 22 -13.21 -8.78 -7.60
N PRO A 23 -13.80 -9.30 -6.52
CA PRO A 23 -14.85 -10.32 -6.61
C PRO A 23 -16.14 -9.84 -7.28
N ARG A 24 -16.39 -8.52 -7.28
CA ARG A 24 -17.60 -7.91 -7.85
C ARG A 24 -17.35 -7.07 -9.11
N ALA A 25 -16.13 -7.07 -9.64
CA ALA A 25 -15.77 -6.29 -10.81
C ALA A 25 -14.86 -7.11 -11.73
N GLN A 26 -15.48 -7.79 -12.70
CA GLN A 26 -14.79 -8.66 -13.65
C GLN A 26 -13.76 -7.86 -14.46
N GLY A 27 -12.57 -8.44 -14.65
CA GLY A 27 -11.49 -7.77 -15.38
C GLY A 27 -10.80 -6.63 -14.62
N THR A 28 -11.15 -6.39 -13.36
CA THR A 28 -10.43 -5.44 -12.49
C THR A 28 -9.61 -6.15 -11.43
N ARG A 29 -8.43 -5.60 -11.18
CA ARG A 29 -7.56 -6.00 -10.07
C ARG A 29 -7.39 -4.82 -9.11
N ILE A 30 -7.32 -5.12 -7.83
CA ILE A 30 -6.88 -4.19 -6.80
C ILE A 30 -5.41 -4.49 -6.50
N HIS A 31 -4.60 -3.44 -6.47
CA HIS A 31 -3.21 -3.48 -6.05
C HIS A 31 -3.10 -2.78 -4.70
N ILE A 32 -2.43 -3.44 -3.77
CA ILE A 32 -2.31 -3.03 -2.38
C ILE A 32 -0.82 -2.96 -2.05
N HIS A 33 -0.32 -1.77 -1.70
CA HIS A 33 1.05 -1.59 -1.22
C HIS A 33 1.00 -1.19 0.25
N LEU A 34 1.50 -2.08 1.10
CA LEU A 34 1.50 -1.93 2.56
C LEU A 34 2.92 -1.67 3.06
N THR A 35 3.13 -0.51 3.68
CA THR A 35 4.37 -0.17 4.38
C THR A 35 4.07 -0.09 5.88
N ILE A 36 4.71 -0.97 6.65
CA ILE A 36 4.59 -0.98 8.11
C ILE A 36 5.73 -0.14 8.68
N LEU A 37 5.39 0.94 9.36
CA LEU A 37 6.32 1.80 10.08
C LEU A 37 6.34 1.43 11.57
N ALA A 38 7.22 2.06 12.34
CA ALA A 38 7.38 1.75 13.76
C ALA A 38 6.10 1.98 14.59
N THR A 39 5.30 2.99 14.24
CA THR A 39 4.11 3.40 15.01
C THR A 39 2.88 3.64 14.13
N SER A 40 2.97 3.34 12.84
CA SER A 40 1.91 3.62 11.87
C SER A 40 1.98 2.68 10.67
N ILE A 41 0.90 2.66 9.89
CA ILE A 41 0.80 1.87 8.67
C ILE A 41 0.48 2.81 7.52
N LEU A 42 1.24 2.73 6.44
CA LEU A 42 0.92 3.40 5.17
C LEU A 42 0.36 2.36 4.20
N LEU A 43 -0.84 2.65 3.68
CA LEU A 43 -1.55 1.78 2.75
C LEU A 43 -1.85 2.55 1.46
N PHE A 44 -1.32 2.09 0.34
CA PHE A 44 -1.69 2.58 -0.99
C PHE A 44 -2.56 1.55 -1.69
N LEU A 45 -3.66 2.02 -2.27
CA LEU A 45 -4.64 1.19 -2.98
C LEU A 45 -4.84 1.77 -4.38
N THR A 46 -4.67 0.94 -5.40
CA THR A 46 -4.99 1.30 -6.78
C THR A 46 -5.81 0.21 -7.43
N THR A 47 -6.61 0.57 -8.43
CA THR A 47 -7.34 -0.39 -9.25
C THR A 47 -6.89 -0.26 -10.69
N SER A 48 -6.83 -1.39 -11.39
CA SER A 48 -6.57 -1.45 -12.82
C SER A 48 -7.65 -2.31 -13.48
N ALA A 49 -8.27 -1.80 -14.55
CA ALA A 49 -9.21 -2.53 -15.38
C ALA A 49 -8.55 -2.89 -16.72
N SER A 50 -8.77 -4.12 -17.20
CA SER A 50 -8.22 -4.57 -18.49
C SER A 50 -8.73 -3.75 -19.68
N GLU A 51 -9.99 -3.31 -19.63
CA GLU A 51 -10.71 -2.69 -20.76
C GLU A 51 -10.55 -1.17 -20.84
N LEU A 52 -10.18 -0.52 -19.72
CA LEU A 52 -10.07 0.93 -19.62
C LEU A 52 -8.59 1.28 -19.48
N GLY A 53 -7.96 1.65 -20.59
CA GLY A 53 -6.53 1.96 -20.67
C GLY A 53 -6.05 2.79 -19.48
N ASN A 54 -5.23 2.17 -18.63
CA ASN A 54 -4.42 2.72 -17.54
C ASN A 54 -4.90 4.02 -16.86
N VAL A 55 -6.19 4.14 -16.50
CA VAL A 55 -6.64 5.23 -15.62
C VAL A 55 -6.59 4.73 -14.19
N ALA A 56 -5.40 4.78 -13.58
CA ALA A 56 -5.26 4.59 -12.14
C ALA A 56 -5.91 5.80 -11.44
N SER A 57 -7.17 5.67 -11.05
CA SER A 57 -7.86 6.73 -10.30
C SER A 57 -7.26 6.78 -8.90
N LEU A 58 -6.52 7.85 -8.62
CA LEU A 58 -5.83 8.12 -7.36
C LEU A 58 -6.46 9.37 -6.73
N GLY A 59 -7.09 9.23 -5.56
CA GLY A 59 -7.76 10.38 -4.96
C GLY A 59 -8.31 10.18 -3.57
N SER A 60 -7.54 9.61 -2.64
CA SER A 60 -7.74 9.87 -1.20
C SER A 60 -6.51 9.44 -0.39
N PHE A 61 -6.08 10.30 0.53
CA PHE A 61 -5.10 9.97 1.57
C PHE A 61 -5.76 10.21 2.92
N VAL A 62 -5.96 9.14 3.67
CA VAL A 62 -6.61 9.19 4.98
C VAL A 62 -5.57 8.85 6.04
N TYR A 63 -5.39 9.76 6.99
CA TYR A 63 -4.58 9.53 8.17
C TYR A 63 -5.49 9.30 9.38
N ALA A 64 -5.28 8.20 10.10
CA ALA A 64 -5.96 7.90 11.34
C ALA A 64 -4.92 7.58 12.42
N MET A 65 -5.06 8.22 13.59
CA MET A 65 -4.26 7.93 14.77
C MET A 65 -5.10 7.11 15.75
N PRO A 66 -4.56 6.04 16.37
CA PRO A 66 -5.23 5.34 17.45
C PRO A 66 -5.42 6.29 18.65
N ASN A 67 -6.58 6.18 19.30
CA ASN A 67 -6.97 6.95 20.47
C ASN A 67 -6.22 6.55 21.75
#